data_AF-A0A933HA46-F1
#
_entry.id   AF-A0A933HA46-F1
#
_cell.length_a   1.000
_cell.length_b   1.000
_cell.length_c   1.000
_cell.angle_alpha   90.00
_cell.angle_beta   90.00
_cell.angle_gamma   90.00
#
_symmetry.space_group_name_H-M   'P 1'
#
loop_
_entity.id
_entity.type
_entity.pdbx_description
1 polymer ?
#
loop_
_entity_poly.entity_id
_entity_poly.type
_entity_poly.pdbx_seq_one_letter_code
_entity_poly.pdbx_strand_id
1 'polypeptide(L)'
;MTEVVLLFPIFMVILFFTAKIFALLVLIQKMEIASYYAARKWQLESHLNVEYSADDDSLLTSVILPNVKEYLGFNNSAVRGFLNLRQAKIEIVRTQVWNVVTLTVETDPVAPAVHRLMCKYPKPQVCSGAFNTTTCFNGYDYICAGGRKIEVIKYVPNRDRPIKFVLPGLK
;
A
#
# COMPACT_ATOMS: atom_id res chain seq x y z
N MET A 1 0.18 28.79 35.87
CA MET A 1 0.50 27.34 35.84
C MET A 1 -0.47 26.51 35.00
N THR A 2 -1.63 27.02 34.57
CA THR A 2 -2.63 26.27 33.77
C THR A 2 -2.42 26.36 32.25
N GLU A 3 -1.71 27.37 31.73
CA GLU A 3 -1.45 27.53 30.29
C GLU A 3 -0.54 26.44 29.71
N VAL A 4 0.46 25.98 30.50
CA VAL A 4 1.40 24.92 30.07
C VAL A 4 0.72 23.56 29.97
N VAL A 5 -0.37 23.35 30.74
CA VAL A 5 -1.10 22.07 30.81
C VAL A 5 -1.96 21.85 29.55
N LEU A 6 -2.48 22.92 28.95
CA LEU A 6 -3.20 22.88 27.67
C LEU A 6 -2.26 22.82 26.46
N LEU A 7 -1.05 23.38 26.57
CA LEU A 7 -0.08 23.39 25.48
C LEU A 7 0.50 21.99 25.21
N PHE A 8 0.70 21.18 26.26
CA PHE A 8 1.23 19.82 26.15
C PHE A 8 0.39 18.86 25.27
N PRO A 9 -0.94 18.72 25.47
CA PRO A 9 -1.76 17.86 24.61
C PRO A 9 -1.83 18.38 23.17
N ILE A 10 -1.84 19.70 22.96
CA ILE A 10 -1.81 20.29 21.61
C ILE A 10 -0.49 19.95 20.91
N PHE A 11 0.63 20.11 21.60
CA PHE A 11 1.95 19.75 21.08
C PHE A 11 2.05 18.26 20.72
N MET A 12 1.53 17.38 21.58
CA MET A 12 1.47 15.94 21.31
C MET A 12 0.67 15.64 20.04
N VAL A 13 -0.50 16.26 19.87
CA VAL A 13 -1.31 16.10 18.66
C VAL A 13 -0.54 16.50 17.41
N ILE A 14 0.14 17.64 17.42
CA ILE A 14 0.97 18.11 16.29
C ILE A 14 2.09 17.10 15.98
N LEU A 15 2.77 16.58 16.99
CA LEU A 15 3.84 15.59 16.83
C LEU A 15 3.30 14.30 16.19
N PHE A 16 2.13 13.81 16.62
CA PHE A 16 1.51 12.63 16.00
C PHE A 16 1.14 12.89 14.53
N PHE A 17 0.65 14.07 14.19
CA PHE A 17 0.35 14.43 12.81
C PHE A 17 1.62 14.46 11.94
N THR A 18 2.69 15.12 12.39
CA THR A 18 3.94 15.19 11.63
C THR A 18 4.59 13.82 11.47
N ALA A 19 4.56 12.97 12.51
CA ALA A 19 5.05 11.59 12.44
C ALA A 19 4.27 10.76 11.41
N LYS A 20 2.95 10.95 11.29
CA LYS A 20 2.12 10.23 10.31
C LYS A 20 2.29 10.76 8.88
N ILE A 21 2.53 12.05 8.69
CA ILE A 21 2.91 12.61 7.39
C ILE A 21 4.27 12.02 6.95
N PHE A 22 5.23 11.95 7.85
CA PHE A 22 6.52 11.30 7.58
C PHE A 22 6.37 9.81 7.24
N ALA A 23 5.52 9.08 7.99
CA ALA A 23 5.19 7.69 7.70
C ALA A 23 4.62 7.51 6.28
N LEU A 24 3.76 8.42 5.84
CA LEU A 24 3.20 8.40 4.48
C LEU A 24 4.29 8.57 3.41
N LEU A 25 5.25 9.48 3.62
CA LEU A 25 6.37 9.68 2.70
C LEU A 25 7.26 8.43 2.60
N VAL A 26 7.57 7.82 3.74
CA VAL A 26 8.34 6.56 3.81
C VAL A 26 7.60 5.44 3.08
N LEU A 27 6.27 5.36 3.23
CA LEU A 27 5.46 4.38 2.54
C LEU A 27 5.54 4.54 1.01
N ILE A 28 5.42 5.77 0.50
CA ILE A 28 5.52 6.05 -0.93
C ILE A 28 6.90 5.62 -1.47
N GLN A 29 7.98 5.95 -0.76
CA GLN A 29 9.34 5.53 -1.16
C GLN A 29 9.49 4.00 -1.19
N LYS A 30 8.96 3.31 -0.18
CA LYS A 30 8.96 1.84 -0.14
C LYS A 30 8.13 1.22 -1.25
N MET A 31 6.96 1.79 -1.54
CA MET A 31 6.12 1.38 -2.66
C MET A 31 6.82 1.56 -4.00
N GLU A 32 7.58 2.64 -4.18
CA GLU A 32 8.33 2.89 -5.41
C GLU A 32 9.37 1.79 -5.65
N ILE A 33 10.18 1.47 -4.63
CA ILE A 33 11.19 0.39 -4.71
C ILE A 33 10.51 -0.97 -4.95
N ALA A 34 9.44 -1.27 -4.22
CA ALA A 34 8.74 -2.54 -4.35
C ALA A 34 8.06 -2.71 -5.72
N SER A 35 7.48 -1.63 -6.27
CA SER A 35 6.88 -1.63 -7.60
C SER A 35 7.93 -1.82 -8.69
N TYR A 36 9.13 -1.24 -8.53
CA TYR A 36 10.24 -1.43 -9.47
C TYR A 36 10.74 -2.89 -9.46
N TYR A 37 10.88 -3.49 -8.28
CA TYR A 37 11.20 -4.91 -8.15
C TYR A 37 10.16 -5.80 -8.84
N ALA A 38 8.86 -5.58 -8.54
CA ALA A 38 7.77 -6.37 -9.11
C ALA A 38 7.75 -6.27 -10.64
N ALA A 39 7.85 -5.05 -11.18
CA ALA A 39 7.92 -4.77 -12.60
C ALA A 39 9.09 -5.50 -13.28
N ARG A 40 10.29 -5.44 -12.68
CA ARG A 40 11.48 -6.06 -13.25
C ARG A 40 11.44 -7.59 -13.19
N LYS A 41 10.96 -8.15 -12.08
CA LYS A 41 10.80 -9.60 -11.92
C LYS A 41 9.80 -10.14 -12.93
N TRP A 42 8.66 -9.47 -13.08
CA TRP A 42 7.68 -9.79 -14.12
C TRP A 42 8.29 -9.75 -15.52
N GLN A 43 9.01 -8.69 -15.86
CA GLN A 43 9.66 -8.54 -17.17
C GLN A 43 10.57 -9.73 -17.55
N LEU A 44 11.29 -10.27 -16.56
CA LEU A 44 12.30 -11.31 -16.79
C LEU A 44 11.65 -12.69 -16.93
N GLU A 45 10.61 -12.96 -16.14
CA GLU A 45 10.06 -14.30 -15.94
C GLU A 45 8.72 -14.54 -16.63
N SER A 46 7.97 -13.50 -17.01
CA SER A 46 6.71 -13.66 -17.73
C SER A 46 6.93 -14.33 -19.09
N HIS A 47 6.09 -15.30 -19.42
CA HIS A 47 6.08 -15.95 -20.72
C HIS A 47 5.46 -15.04 -21.79
N LEU A 48 6.00 -15.15 -23.02
CA LEU A 48 5.47 -14.47 -24.21
C LEU A 48 4.18 -15.12 -24.72
N ASN A 49 4.05 -16.44 -24.52
CA ASN A 49 2.92 -17.20 -25.03
C ASN A 49 1.70 -17.02 -24.14
N VAL A 50 0.57 -16.67 -24.76
CA VAL A 50 -0.72 -16.46 -24.09
C VAL A 50 -1.22 -17.75 -23.43
N GLU A 51 -0.86 -18.92 -23.96
CA GLU A 51 -1.27 -20.23 -23.40
C GLU A 51 -0.75 -20.46 -21.96
N TYR A 52 0.39 -19.87 -21.60
CA TYR A 52 0.95 -19.94 -20.24
C TYR A 52 0.65 -18.68 -19.42
N SER A 53 -0.19 -17.76 -19.91
CA SER A 53 -0.47 -16.50 -19.20
C SER A 53 -1.25 -16.72 -17.91
N ALA A 54 -2.13 -17.72 -17.87
CA ALA A 54 -2.90 -18.07 -16.67
C ALA A 54 -2.00 -18.65 -15.55
N ASP A 55 -1.00 -19.44 -15.95
CA ASP A 55 -0.01 -20.00 -15.02
C ASP A 55 0.92 -18.91 -14.50
N ASP A 56 1.34 -17.97 -15.35
CA ASP A 56 2.11 -16.81 -14.95
C ASP A 56 1.37 -15.92 -13.95
N ASP A 57 0.11 -15.56 -14.24
CA ASP A 57 -0.66 -14.65 -13.40
C ASP A 57 -0.89 -15.22 -12.00
N SER A 58 -0.97 -16.55 -11.86
CA SER A 58 -1.14 -17.23 -10.57
C SER A 58 0.20 -17.55 -9.89
N LEU A 59 1.15 -18.16 -10.60
CA LEU A 59 2.44 -18.59 -10.03
C LEU A 59 3.38 -17.42 -9.79
N LEU A 60 3.61 -16.55 -10.78
CA LEU A 60 4.55 -15.42 -10.61
C LEU A 60 4.03 -14.42 -9.59
N THR A 61 2.73 -14.12 -9.59
CA THR A 61 2.14 -13.23 -8.58
C THR A 61 2.29 -13.82 -7.18
N SER A 62 2.16 -15.14 -7.02
CA SER A 62 2.36 -15.81 -5.72
C SER A 62 3.79 -15.70 -5.18
N VAL A 63 4.79 -15.58 -6.07
CA VAL A 63 6.21 -15.42 -5.73
C VAL A 63 6.59 -13.95 -5.53
N ILE A 64 6.04 -13.04 -6.33
CA ILE A 64 6.36 -11.60 -6.26
C ILE A 64 5.72 -10.97 -5.03
N LEU A 65 4.48 -11.32 -4.70
CA LEU A 65 3.73 -10.73 -3.60
C LEU A 65 4.42 -10.85 -2.22
N PRO A 66 4.97 -12.00 -1.79
CA PRO A 66 5.66 -12.10 -0.51
C PRO A 66 6.90 -11.20 -0.45
N ASN A 67 7.69 -11.12 -1.53
CA ASN A 67 8.88 -10.25 -1.57
C ASN A 67 8.49 -8.76 -1.55
N VAL A 68 7.43 -8.39 -2.27
CA VAL A 68 6.88 -7.01 -2.21
C VAL A 68 6.37 -6.67 -0.80
N LYS A 69 5.68 -7.61 -0.14
CA LYS A 69 5.24 -7.45 1.25
C LYS A 69 6.44 -7.29 2.20
N GLU A 70 7.54 -7.98 1.94
CA GLU A 70 8.77 -7.82 2.70
C GLU A 70 9.37 -6.40 2.52
N TYR A 71 9.51 -5.90 1.28
CA TYR A 71 9.98 -4.53 1.02
C TYR A 71 9.13 -3.45 1.71
N LEU A 72 7.81 -3.63 1.70
CA LEU A 72 6.85 -2.75 2.37
C LEU A 72 6.95 -2.83 3.91
N GLY A 73 7.45 -3.94 4.45
CA GLY A 73 7.65 -4.14 5.89
C GLY A 73 6.51 -4.86 6.60
N PHE A 74 5.70 -5.67 5.90
CA PHE A 74 4.64 -6.48 6.52
C PHE A 74 5.17 -7.52 7.51
N ASN A 75 6.40 -7.99 7.32
CA ASN A 75 7.05 -8.99 8.18
C ASN A 75 7.57 -8.37 9.50
N ASN A 76 7.75 -7.05 9.55
CA ASN A 76 8.22 -6.36 10.75
C ASN A 76 7.03 -5.70 11.47
N SER A 77 6.66 -6.22 12.64
CA SER A 77 5.55 -5.71 13.46
C SER A 77 5.65 -4.21 13.76
N ALA A 78 6.86 -3.70 14.02
CA ALA A 78 7.06 -2.28 14.32
C ALA A 78 6.80 -1.39 13.10
N VAL A 79 7.33 -1.76 11.93
CA VAL A 79 7.12 -1.02 10.67
C VAL A 79 5.66 -1.12 10.24
N ARG A 80 5.06 -2.31 10.35
CA ARG A 80 3.64 -2.54 10.06
C ARG A 80 2.72 -1.67 10.90
N GLY A 81 3.00 -1.56 12.21
CA GLY A 81 2.25 -0.69 13.13
C GLY A 81 2.49 0.80 12.89
N PHE A 82 3.72 1.20 12.57
CA PHE A 82 4.04 2.60 12.27
C PHE A 82 3.35 3.10 10.99
N LEU A 83 3.41 2.30 9.92
CA LEU A 83 2.82 2.58 8.61
C LEU A 83 1.33 2.23 8.50
N ASN A 84 0.73 1.64 9.55
CA ASN A 84 -0.65 1.16 9.56
C ASN A 84 -1.00 0.24 8.36
N LEU A 85 -0.12 -0.70 8.01
CA LEU A 85 -0.31 -1.56 6.84
C LEU A 85 -1.37 -2.66 7.09
N ARG A 86 -2.38 -2.71 6.22
CA ARG A 86 -3.48 -3.69 6.27
C ARG A 86 -3.30 -4.79 5.24
N GLN A 87 -3.25 -4.41 3.96
CA GLN A 87 -3.18 -5.36 2.84
C GLN A 87 -2.31 -4.80 1.70
N ALA A 88 -1.72 -5.70 0.92
CA ALA A 88 -1.10 -5.37 -0.36
C ALA A 88 -1.63 -6.33 -1.42
N LYS A 89 -1.96 -5.81 -2.60
CA LYS A 89 -2.39 -6.54 -3.80
C LYS A 89 -1.52 -6.10 -4.96
N ILE A 90 -1.16 -7.06 -5.81
CA ILE A 90 -0.53 -6.80 -7.10
C ILE A 90 -1.50 -7.27 -8.16
N GLU A 91 -1.70 -6.43 -9.17
CA GLU A 91 -2.54 -6.71 -10.32
C GLU A 91 -1.74 -6.42 -11.57
N ILE A 92 -1.80 -7.33 -12.54
CA ILE A 92 -0.98 -7.25 -13.74
C ILE A 92 -1.90 -7.39 -14.94
N VAL A 93 -1.92 -6.35 -15.77
CA VAL A 93 -2.74 -6.30 -16.97
C VAL A 93 -1.83 -6.30 -18.18
N ARG A 94 -1.89 -7.36 -18.98
CA ARG A 94 -1.13 -7.47 -20.23
C ARG A 94 -1.86 -6.70 -21.33
N THR A 95 -1.15 -5.79 -21.98
CA THR A 95 -1.61 -5.15 -23.21
C THR A 95 -0.74 -5.62 -24.38
N GLN A 96 -1.11 -5.25 -25.60
CA GLN A 96 -0.36 -5.63 -26.80
C GLN A 96 1.09 -5.12 -26.80
N VAL A 97 1.34 -3.97 -26.14
CA VAL A 97 2.65 -3.30 -26.15
C VAL A 97 3.34 -3.36 -24.77
N TRP A 98 2.56 -3.21 -23.70
CA TRP A 98 3.07 -3.11 -22.32
C TRP A 98 2.34 -4.06 -21.38
N ASN A 99 3.02 -4.51 -20.34
CA ASN A 99 2.41 -5.07 -19.15
C ASN A 99 2.30 -3.96 -18.10
N VAL A 100 1.09 -3.73 -17.61
CA VAL A 100 0.79 -2.74 -16.57
C VAL A 100 0.81 -3.46 -15.23
N VAL A 101 1.80 -3.16 -14.40
CA VAL A 101 1.92 -3.71 -13.05
C VAL A 101 1.41 -2.66 -12.06
N THR A 102 0.31 -2.98 -11.40
CA THR A 102 -0.35 -2.13 -10.40
C THR A 102 -0.12 -2.72 -9.01
N LEU A 103 0.60 -1.99 -8.16
CA LEU A 103 0.76 -2.30 -6.75
C LEU A 103 -0.22 -1.45 -5.95
N THR A 104 -1.19 -2.09 -5.31
CA THR A 104 -2.16 -1.45 -4.42
C THR A 104 -1.81 -1.80 -2.97
N VAL A 105 -1.58 -0.79 -2.13
CA VAL A 105 -1.38 -0.94 -0.69
C VAL A 105 -2.52 -0.29 0.05
N GLU A 106 -3.13 -1.03 0.97
CA GLU A 106 -4.21 -0.55 1.84
C GLU A 106 -3.67 -0.26 3.23
N THR A 107 -3.96 0.94 3.73
CA THR A 107 -3.62 1.37 5.08
C THR A 107 -4.87 1.62 5.93
N ASP A 108 -4.70 1.48 7.24
CA ASP A 108 -5.71 1.88 8.20
C ASP A 108 -5.59 3.37 8.57
N PRO A 109 -6.72 4.10 8.56
CA PRO A 109 -6.75 5.56 8.74
C PRO A 109 -6.33 5.99 10.15
N VAL A 110 -6.45 5.11 11.14
CA VAL A 110 -6.14 5.39 12.54
C VAL A 110 -5.37 4.25 13.16
N ALA A 111 -4.62 4.56 14.22
CA ALA A 111 -3.96 3.54 15.02
C ALA A 111 -4.98 2.52 15.55
N PRO A 112 -4.62 1.23 15.69
CA PRO A 112 -5.54 0.17 16.10
C PRO A 112 -6.29 0.46 17.42
N ALA A 113 -5.63 1.13 18.36
CA ALA A 113 -6.25 1.52 19.63
C ALA A 113 -7.35 2.57 19.46
N VAL A 114 -7.13 3.58 18.61
CA VAL A 114 -8.11 4.63 18.32
C VAL A 114 -9.25 4.06 17.48
N HIS A 115 -8.94 3.20 16.51
CA HIS A 115 -9.95 2.49 15.73
C HIS A 115 -10.86 1.63 16.64
N ARG A 116 -10.28 0.87 17.58
CA ARG A 116 -11.07 0.08 18.55
C ARG A 116 -11.93 0.94 19.47
N LEU A 117 -11.49 2.15 19.80
CA LEU A 117 -12.26 3.09 20.62
C LEU A 117 -13.41 3.72 19.83
N MET A 118 -13.13 4.24 18.63
CA MET A 118 -14.09 5.01 17.82
C MET A 118 -15.09 4.13 17.06
N CYS A 119 -14.68 2.91 16.68
CA CYS A 119 -15.46 2.04 15.81
C CYS A 119 -16.18 0.90 16.56
N LYS A 120 -16.24 0.98 17.90
CA LYS A 120 -16.93 0.01 18.75
C LYS A 120 -18.46 0.12 18.66
N TYR A 121 -18.97 1.32 18.43
CA TYR A 121 -20.40 1.63 18.46
C TYR A 121 -20.98 1.66 17.05
N PRO A 122 -22.18 1.12 16.80
CA PRO A 122 -22.79 1.10 15.48
C PRO A 122 -23.06 2.53 14.96
N LYS A 123 -22.91 2.73 13.64
CA LYS A 123 -23.07 4.01 12.93
C LYS A 123 -24.28 4.85 13.40
N PRO A 124 -25.49 4.27 13.56
CA PRO A 124 -26.68 5.06 13.91
C PRO A 124 -26.62 5.63 15.33
N GLN A 125 -25.88 4.99 16.24
CA GLN A 125 -25.73 5.47 17.62
C GLN A 125 -24.74 6.63 17.70
N VAL A 126 -23.61 6.53 16.98
CA VAL A 126 -22.58 7.57 16.94
C VAL A 126 -23.05 8.82 16.22
N CYS A 127 -23.78 8.64 15.12
CA CYS A 127 -24.28 9.74 14.29
C CYS A 127 -25.71 10.16 14.62
N SER A 128 -26.15 9.97 15.87
CA SER A 128 -27.47 10.41 16.32
C SER A 128 -27.48 11.93 16.59
N GLY A 129 -28.55 12.62 16.17
CA GLY A 129 -28.77 14.04 16.50
C GLY A 129 -28.59 15.05 15.34
N ALA A 130 -28.11 16.26 15.67
CA ALA A 130 -28.06 17.45 14.81
C ALA A 130 -26.94 17.48 13.75
N PHE A 131 -26.08 16.46 13.73
CA PHE A 131 -25.08 16.30 12.68
C PHE A 131 -25.77 15.72 11.45
N ASN A 132 -25.77 16.46 10.34
CA ASN A 132 -26.29 16.02 9.05
C ASN A 132 -25.89 14.56 8.81
N THR A 133 -26.89 13.68 8.76
CA THR A 133 -26.74 12.24 8.92
C THR A 133 -25.76 11.66 7.90
N THR A 134 -25.69 12.25 6.70
CA THR A 134 -24.78 11.85 5.63
C THR A 134 -23.32 12.19 5.89
N THR A 135 -23.00 13.36 6.45
CA THR A 135 -21.60 13.75 6.70
C THR A 135 -20.99 12.96 7.84
N CYS A 136 -21.77 12.70 8.89
CA CYS A 136 -21.32 11.87 9.98
C CYS A 136 -21.12 10.41 9.54
N PHE A 137 -22.03 9.84 8.73
CA PHE A 137 -21.85 8.49 8.20
C PHE A 137 -20.61 8.38 7.30
N ASN A 138 -20.38 9.37 6.44
CA ASN A 138 -19.17 9.40 5.59
C ASN A 138 -17.89 9.49 6.43
N GLY A 139 -17.88 10.30 7.51
CA GLY A 139 -16.76 10.42 8.42
C GLY A 139 -16.52 9.14 9.24
N TYR A 140 -17.60 8.52 9.73
CA TYR A 140 -17.51 7.23 10.41
C TYR A 140 -16.98 6.15 9.48
N ASP A 141 -17.45 6.10 8.24
CA ASP A 141 -16.98 5.14 7.23
C ASP A 141 -15.53 5.38 6.86
N TYR A 142 -15.11 6.65 6.79
CA TYR A 142 -13.71 7.02 6.59
C TYR A 142 -12.80 6.42 7.67
N ILE A 143 -13.21 6.48 8.92
CA ILE A 143 -12.42 6.06 10.09
C ILE A 143 -12.53 4.55 10.35
N CYS A 144 -13.72 3.99 10.12
CA CYS A 144 -14.11 2.66 10.60
C CYS A 144 -14.26 1.60 9.52
N ALA A 145 -14.56 1.96 8.27
CA ALA A 145 -14.49 0.98 7.17
C ALA A 145 -13.02 0.72 6.76
N GLY A 146 -12.14 1.71 7.00
CA GLY A 146 -10.73 1.66 6.61
C GLY A 146 -10.55 1.57 5.10
N GLY A 147 -9.41 1.05 4.64
CA GLY A 147 -9.21 0.72 3.23
C GLY A 147 -8.80 1.91 2.36
N ARG A 148 -8.02 2.84 2.92
CA ARG A 148 -7.40 3.88 2.08
C ARG A 148 -6.31 3.22 1.26
N LYS A 149 -6.47 3.29 -0.06
CA LYS A 149 -5.59 2.61 -1.02
C LYS A 149 -4.66 3.63 -1.65
N ILE A 150 -3.40 3.25 -1.75
CA ILE A 150 -2.40 3.95 -2.54
C ILE A 150 -1.99 3.00 -3.64
N GLU A 151 -1.99 3.50 -4.88
CA GLU A 151 -1.69 2.71 -6.05
C GLU A 151 -0.46 3.28 -6.74
N VAL A 152 0.47 2.39 -7.09
CA VAL A 152 1.62 2.72 -7.93
C VAL A 152 1.54 1.84 -9.17
N ILE A 153 1.50 2.49 -10.33
CA ILE A 153 1.37 1.85 -11.63
C ILE A 153 2.72 1.95 -12.34
N LYS A 154 3.23 0.83 -12.84
CA LYS A 154 4.45 0.75 -13.66
C LYS A 154 4.14 0.08 -14.98
N TYR A 155 4.72 0.62 -16.04
CA TYR A 155 4.61 0.09 -17.40
C TYR A 155 5.89 -0.65 -17.75
N VAL A 156 5.76 -1.90 -18.18
CA VAL A 156 6.88 -2.79 -18.48
C VAL A 156 6.73 -3.29 -19.91
N PRO A 157 7.76 -3.20 -20.77
CA PRO A 157 7.63 -3.66 -22.15
C PRO A 157 7.50 -5.19 -22.22
N ASN A 158 6.80 -5.69 -23.24
CA ASN A 158 6.83 -7.10 -23.58
C ASN A 158 8.25 -7.56 -23.94
N ARG A 159 8.58 -8.80 -23.62
CA ARG A 159 9.95 -9.33 -23.65
C ARG A 159 10.41 -9.68 -25.08
N ASP A 160 10.63 -8.70 -25.95
CA ASP A 160 11.13 -8.90 -27.33
C ASP A 160 12.66 -9.16 -27.41
N ARG A 161 13.17 -10.20 -26.74
CA ARG A 161 14.62 -10.53 -26.55
C ARG A 161 15.56 -10.27 -27.76
N PRO A 162 16.84 -9.87 -27.53
CA PRO A 162 17.75 -10.53 -26.57
C PRO A 162 18.56 -9.58 -25.66
N ILE A 163 18.58 -9.89 -24.37
CA ILE A 163 19.68 -9.42 -23.51
C ILE A 163 20.93 -10.16 -24.01
N LYS A 164 21.75 -9.48 -24.81
CA LYS A 164 23.13 -9.92 -25.05
C LYS A 164 23.86 -9.81 -23.71
N PHE A 165 23.92 -10.91 -22.97
CA PHE A 165 24.95 -11.05 -21.95
C PHE A 165 26.27 -11.14 -22.69
N VAL A 166 27.01 -10.03 -22.75
CA VAL A 166 28.43 -10.07 -23.07
C VAL A 166 29.11 -10.56 -21.81
N LEU A 167 29.39 -11.86 -21.75
CA LEU A 167 30.27 -12.40 -20.72
C LEU A 167 31.63 -11.70 -20.84
N PRO A 168 32.22 -11.21 -19.74
CA PRO A 168 33.59 -10.70 -19.79
C PRO A 168 34.50 -11.82 -20.29
N GLY A 169 35.07 -11.68 -21.49
CA GLY A 169 36.09 -12.59 -22.03
C GLY A 169 35.78 -13.32 -23.34
N LEU A 170 34.60 -13.16 -23.95
CA LEU A 170 34.34 -13.69 -25.30
C LEU A 170 34.21 -12.53 -26.28
N LYS A 171 35.30 -12.24 -26.99
CA LYS A 171 35.33 -11.42 -28.22
C LYS A 171 35.10 -12.31 -29.42
#